data_AF-W8NSB8-F1
#
_entry.id   AF-W8NSB8-F1
#
_cell.length_a   1.000
_cell.length_b   1.000
_cell.length_c   1.000
_cell.angle_alpha   90.00
_cell.angle_beta   90.00
_cell.angle_gamma   90.00
#
_symmetry.space_group_name_H-M   'P 1'
#
loop_
_entity.id
_entity.type
_entity.pdbx_description
1 polymer ?
#
loop_
_entity_poly.entity_id
_entity_poly.type
_entity_poly.pdbx_seq_one_letter_code
_entity_poly.pdbx_strand_id
1 'polypeptide(L)'
;MNYSPLKLYLEVVKLVAVTLMLGLVVKRHEAFTYLVPKKVVKKAFFFLTVFWLGFVADVSNDIYPTEFTKVLDDIIISVALVFGAYLMWSASSPLRESVTPKKLGTLNGEPRIQRGAYLVYASTLKDVLDIVRGRKVLFVTRHPELLQGSNLPYIWVSKIPSRYSVNPTNLHILLHEISKSVDRNTVIVLDALEYLILENGFKSVMKFLTTLKDIVIEKNATLLLVVEKNALDEKERAMLESEFQVLVL
;
A
#
# COMPACT_ATOMS: atom_id res chain seq x y z
N MET A 1 49.50 11.16 27.30
CA MET A 1 48.14 11.24 26.73
C MET A 1 47.16 10.78 27.80
N ASN A 2 46.69 11.69 28.65
CA ASN A 2 45.55 11.38 29.53
C ASN A 2 44.30 11.61 28.70
N TYR A 3 43.71 10.53 28.16
CA TYR A 3 42.32 10.56 27.75
C TYR A 3 41.52 10.99 28.97
N SER A 4 40.76 12.08 28.87
CA SER A 4 39.90 12.50 29.98
C SER A 4 38.99 11.31 30.29
N PRO A 5 38.98 10.74 31.51
CA PRO A 5 38.12 9.60 31.84
C PRO A 5 36.64 9.89 31.56
N LEU A 6 36.27 11.17 31.47
CA LEU A 6 34.97 11.63 31.02
C LEU A 6 34.66 11.29 29.54
N LYS A 7 35.65 11.35 28.63
CA LYS A 7 35.46 11.06 27.20
C LYS A 7 35.11 9.59 26.98
N LEU A 8 35.95 8.69 27.50
CA LEU A 8 35.72 7.25 27.44
C LEU A 8 34.38 6.87 28.10
N TYR A 9 34.06 7.48 29.25
CA TYR A 9 32.77 7.27 29.91
C TYR A 9 31.59 7.66 29.00
N LEU A 10 31.65 8.82 28.35
CA LEU A 10 30.60 9.26 27.42
C LEU A 10 30.45 8.34 26.22
N GLU A 11 31.55 7.80 25.68
CA GLU A 11 31.51 6.86 24.55
C GLU A 11 30.92 5.50 24.94
N VAL A 12 31.28 4.98 26.12
CA VAL A 12 30.66 3.76 26.67
C VAL A 12 29.17 3.98 26.90
N VAL A 13 28.75 5.13 27.44
CA VAL A 13 27.33 5.47 27.62
C VAL A 13 26.60 5.51 26.28
N LYS A 14 27.18 6.11 25.24
CA LYS A 14 26.61 6.11 23.88
C LYS A 14 26.48 4.68 23.34
N LEU A 15 27.51 3.85 23.46
CA LEU A 15 27.48 2.46 22.99
C LEU A 15 26.36 1.67 23.68
N VAL A 16 26.21 1.82 25.00
CA VAL A 16 25.12 1.18 25.75
C VAL A 16 23.75 1.67 25.25
N ALA A 17 23.58 2.98 25.06
CA ALA A 17 22.33 3.56 24.56
C ALA A 17 21.96 3.03 23.16
N VAL A 18 22.93 3.00 22.22
CA VAL A 18 22.72 2.48 20.86
C VAL A 18 22.42 0.98 20.89
N THR A 19 23.10 0.21 21.76
CA THR A 19 22.84 -1.23 21.93
C THR A 19 21.43 -1.51 22.45
N LEU A 20 20.95 -0.72 23.42
CA LEU A 20 19.57 -0.81 23.91
C LEU A 20 18.55 -0.46 22.82
N MET A 21 18.81 0.60 22.04
CA MET A 21 17.97 0.99 20.90
C MET A 21 17.87 -0.15 19.87
N LEU A 22 19.00 -0.76 19.50
CA LEU A 22 19.04 -1.93 18.62
C LEU A 22 18.23 -3.08 19.18
N GLY A 23 18.42 -3.42 20.46
CA GLY A 23 17.65 -4.47 21.13
C GLY A 23 16.13 -4.23 21.06
N LEU A 24 15.68 -2.99 21.22
CA LEU A 24 14.27 -2.62 21.07
C LEU A 24 13.77 -2.79 19.63
N VAL A 25 14.57 -2.39 18.63
CA VAL A 25 14.23 -2.55 17.21
C VAL A 25 14.13 -4.03 16.84
N VAL A 26 15.07 -4.86 17.30
CA VAL A 26 15.05 -6.32 17.11
C VAL A 26 13.80 -6.93 17.78
N LYS A 27 13.53 -6.56 19.03
CA LYS A 27 12.39 -7.08 19.79
C LYS A 27 11.05 -6.70 19.16
N ARG A 28 10.95 -5.52 18.54
CA ARG A 28 9.75 -5.03 17.86
C ARG A 28 9.77 -5.21 16.34
N HIS A 29 10.63 -6.08 15.80
CA HIS A 29 10.77 -6.26 14.35
C HIS A 29 9.46 -6.63 13.64
N GLU A 30 8.58 -7.40 14.30
CA GLU A 30 7.27 -7.78 13.74
C GLU A 30 6.37 -6.56 13.49
N ALA A 31 6.36 -5.58 14.40
CA ALA A 31 5.58 -4.35 14.23
C ALA A 31 6.01 -3.57 12.97
N PHE A 32 7.31 -3.57 12.66
CA PHE A 32 7.84 -2.94 11.45
C PHE A 32 7.48 -3.70 10.17
N THR A 33 7.38 -5.03 10.22
CA THR A 33 7.02 -5.83 9.03
C THR A 33 5.60 -5.60 8.52
N TYR A 34 4.70 -5.02 9.33
CA TYR A 34 3.35 -4.61 8.89
C TYR A 34 3.35 -3.26 8.16
N LEU A 35 4.29 -2.38 8.49
CA LEU A 35 4.35 -1.01 7.95
C LEU A 35 5.31 -0.88 6.76
N VAL A 36 6.36 -1.71 6.74
CA VAL A 36 7.48 -1.58 5.81
C VAL A 36 7.74 -2.93 5.12
N PRO A 37 8.00 -2.95 3.80
CA PRO A 37 8.30 -4.18 3.08
C PRO A 37 9.47 -4.95 3.71
N LYS A 38 9.35 -6.28 3.82
CA LYS A 38 10.39 -7.16 4.42
C LYS A 38 11.81 -6.93 3.87
N LYS A 39 11.92 -6.59 2.57
CA LYS A 39 13.21 -6.28 1.92
C LYS A 39 13.87 -5.03 2.53
N VAL A 40 13.08 -3.99 2.82
CA VAL A 40 13.56 -2.74 3.41
C VAL A 40 13.91 -2.96 4.88
N VAL A 41 13.08 -3.70 5.62
CA VAL A 41 13.37 -4.08 7.02
C VAL A 41 14.70 -4.84 7.14
N LYS A 42 14.95 -5.82 6.26
CA LYS A 42 16.22 -6.57 6.27
C LYS A 42 17.44 -5.68 5.97
N LYS A 43 17.31 -4.76 5.02
CA LYS A 43 18.37 -3.78 4.70
C LYS A 43 18.61 -2.80 5.87
N ALA A 44 17.54 -2.34 6.52
CA ALA A 44 17.62 -1.47 7.70
C ALA A 44 18.28 -2.16 8.90
N PHE A 45 17.99 -3.46 9.10
CA PHE A 45 18.63 -4.23 10.16
C PHE A 45 20.14 -4.41 9.93
N PHE A 46 20.52 -4.74 8.69
CA PHE A 46 21.92 -4.81 8.28
C PHE A 46 22.64 -3.47 8.51
N PHE A 47 22.00 -2.37 8.10
CA PHE A 47 22.48 -1.01 8.33
C PHE A 47 22.74 -0.70 9.80
N LEU A 48 21.73 -0.94 10.66
CA LEU A 48 21.84 -0.66 12.09
C LEU A 48 22.98 -1.48 12.74
N THR A 49 23.25 -2.67 12.24
CA THR A 49 24.37 -3.52 12.69
C THR A 49 25.72 -2.92 12.30
N VAL A 50 25.87 -2.46 11.06
CA VAL A 50 27.10 -1.79 10.59
C VAL A 50 27.32 -0.47 11.34
N PHE A 51 26.25 0.31 11.56
CA PHE A 51 26.31 1.53 12.32
C PHE A 51 26.75 1.28 13.77
N TRP A 52 26.22 0.24 14.41
CA TRP A 52 26.63 -0.18 15.76
C TRP A 52 28.12 -0.53 15.85
N LEU A 53 28.66 -1.23 14.85
CA LEU A 53 30.09 -1.55 14.79
C LEU A 53 30.96 -0.27 14.77
N GLY A 54 30.46 0.84 14.23
CA GLY A 54 31.13 2.14 14.31
C GLY A 54 31.31 2.64 15.74
N PHE A 55 30.30 2.50 16.60
CA PHE A 55 30.41 2.86 18.02
C PHE A 55 31.33 1.93 18.80
N VAL A 56 31.40 0.64 18.41
CA VAL A 56 32.36 -0.30 18.99
C VAL A 56 33.79 0.09 18.61
N ALA A 57 34.01 0.51 17.36
CA ALA A 57 35.30 1.01 16.89
C ALA A 57 35.72 2.29 17.63
N ASP A 58 34.79 3.22 17.88
CA ASP A 58 35.00 4.46 18.64
C ASP A 58 35.49 4.17 20.07
N VAL A 59 34.74 3.34 20.81
CA VAL A 59 35.15 2.90 22.17
C VAL A 59 36.49 2.15 22.14
N SER A 60 36.75 1.36 21.10
CA SER A 60 38.02 0.64 20.97
C SER A 60 39.20 1.58 20.71
N ASN A 61 39.00 2.66 19.95
CA ASN A 61 40.00 3.69 19.68
C ASN A 61 40.40 4.44 20.96
N ASP A 62 39.44 4.71 21.85
CA ASP A 62 39.73 5.39 23.12
C ASP A 62 40.48 4.49 24.13
N ILE A 63 40.36 3.17 24.01
CA ILE A 63 41.14 2.21 24.80
C ILE A 63 42.52 1.96 24.17
N TYR A 64 42.57 1.79 22.84
CA TYR A 64 43.78 1.51 22.07
C TYR A 64 43.88 2.49 20.89
N PRO A 65 44.47 3.69 21.10
CA PRO A 65 44.47 4.72 20.10
C PRO A 65 45.43 4.39 18.97
N THR A 66 44.88 4.21 17.77
CA THR A 66 45.65 4.07 16.53
C THR A 66 45.13 5.06 15.49
N GLU A 67 46.01 5.59 14.65
CA GLU A 67 45.58 6.49 13.55
C GLU A 67 44.60 5.80 12.60
N PHE A 68 44.72 4.48 12.46
CA PHE A 68 43.83 3.65 11.66
C PHE A 68 42.40 3.60 12.24
N THR A 69 42.24 3.38 13.55
CA THR A 69 40.91 3.27 14.19
C THR A 69 40.13 4.58 14.12
N LYS A 70 40.82 5.72 14.19
CA LYS A 70 40.21 7.04 14.02
C LYS A 70 39.73 7.32 12.59
N VAL A 71 40.50 6.91 11.57
CA VAL A 71 40.03 7.07 10.18
C VAL A 71 38.87 6.10 9.88
N LEU A 72 38.88 4.93 10.52
CA LEU A 72 37.86 3.90 10.36
C LEU A 72 36.49 4.34 10.91
N ASP A 73 36.42 5.02 12.05
CA ASP A 73 35.16 5.49 12.63
C ASP A 73 34.44 6.52 11.73
N ASP A 74 35.15 7.54 11.23
CA ASP A 74 34.64 8.60 10.39
C ASP A 74 34.11 8.05 9.05
N ILE A 75 34.80 7.06 8.49
CA ILE A 75 34.36 6.34 7.28
C ILE A 75 33.09 5.55 7.58
N ILE A 76 33.04 4.79 8.68
CA ILE A 76 31.86 3.99 9.04
C ILE A 76 30.64 4.89 9.26
N ILE A 77 30.78 6.01 9.99
CA ILE A 77 29.68 6.95 10.25
C ILE A 77 29.23 7.62 8.95
N SER A 78 30.15 8.03 8.07
CA SER A 78 29.82 8.67 6.80
C SER A 78 29.09 7.71 5.84
N VAL A 79 29.60 6.47 5.68
CA VAL A 79 28.93 5.42 4.92
C VAL A 79 27.56 5.12 5.53
N ALA A 80 27.47 5.12 6.85
CA ALA A 80 26.23 4.88 7.53
C ALA A 80 25.19 5.99 7.28
N LEU A 81 25.58 7.26 7.36
CA LEU A 81 24.68 8.38 7.06
C LEU A 81 24.16 8.34 5.62
N VAL A 82 25.03 8.09 4.65
CA VAL A 82 24.65 7.97 3.23
C VAL A 82 23.70 6.79 3.00
N PHE A 83 23.99 5.64 3.61
CA PHE A 83 23.13 4.46 3.48
C PHE A 83 21.79 4.64 4.22
N GLY A 84 21.80 5.28 5.39
CA GLY A 84 20.60 5.66 6.14
C GLY A 84 19.71 6.60 5.32
N ALA A 85 20.29 7.62 4.68
CA ALA A 85 19.58 8.51 3.77
C ALA A 85 19.02 7.75 2.55
N TYR A 86 19.79 6.84 1.95
CA TYR A 86 19.32 5.97 0.87
C TYR A 86 18.16 5.06 1.31
N LEU A 87 18.20 4.51 2.52
CA LEU A 87 17.11 3.69 3.06
C LEU A 87 15.87 4.52 3.34
N MET A 88 16.01 5.74 3.87
CA MET A 88 14.89 6.68 4.06
C MET A 88 14.27 7.06 2.72
N TRP A 89 15.09 7.36 1.71
CA TRP A 89 14.64 7.61 0.35
C TRP A 89 13.95 6.38 -0.27
N SER A 90 14.53 5.19 -0.09
CA SER A 90 13.95 3.93 -0.56
C SER A 90 12.66 3.58 0.18
N ALA A 91 12.52 3.95 1.46
CA ALA A 91 11.30 3.78 2.23
C ALA A 91 10.24 4.85 1.87
N SER A 92 10.66 5.99 1.32
CA SER A 92 9.78 7.02 0.77
C SER A 92 9.24 6.68 -0.62
N SER A 93 9.76 5.63 -1.28
CA SER A 93 9.04 5.02 -2.40
C SER A 93 7.68 4.54 -1.87
N PRO A 94 6.57 4.80 -2.59
CA PRO A 94 5.24 4.73 -2.01
C PRO A 94 5.05 3.39 -1.30
N LEU A 95 4.80 3.46 0.02
CA LEU A 95 4.62 2.32 0.91
C LEU A 95 3.53 1.34 0.42
N ARG A 96 2.77 1.74 -0.61
CA ARG A 96 1.92 0.91 -1.44
C ARG A 96 2.44 0.83 -2.87
N GLU A 97 2.74 -0.39 -3.31
CA GLU A 97 2.70 -0.71 -4.74
C GLU A 97 1.25 -0.55 -5.20
N SER A 98 1.00 0.40 -6.10
CA SER A 98 -0.30 0.53 -6.76
C SER A 98 -0.63 -0.77 -7.50
N VAL A 99 -1.80 -1.32 -7.24
CA VAL A 99 -2.23 -2.60 -7.82
C VAL A 99 -2.45 -2.40 -9.31
N THR A 100 -1.62 -3.05 -10.13
CA THR A 100 -1.72 -2.94 -11.58
C THR A 100 -2.85 -3.83 -12.11
N PRO A 101 -3.76 -3.31 -12.97
CA PRO A 101 -4.80 -4.13 -13.58
C PRO A 101 -4.19 -5.20 -14.46
N LYS A 102 -4.76 -6.40 -14.43
CA LYS A 102 -4.25 -7.58 -15.11
C LYS A 102 -5.33 -8.12 -16.04
N LYS A 103 -4.94 -8.55 -17.24
CA LYS A 103 -5.82 -9.37 -18.09
C LYS A 103 -5.98 -10.74 -17.45
N LEU A 104 -7.20 -11.26 -17.39
CA LEU A 104 -7.40 -12.68 -17.13
C LEU A 104 -6.84 -13.49 -18.29
N GLY A 105 -5.76 -14.23 -18.06
CA GLY A 105 -5.17 -15.11 -19.07
C GLY A 105 -6.06 -16.30 -19.47
N THR A 106 -7.09 -16.61 -18.68
CA THR A 106 -8.00 -17.75 -18.87
C THR A 106 -9.34 -17.38 -19.51
N LEU A 107 -9.69 -16.09 -19.62
CA LEU A 107 -10.95 -15.63 -20.23
C LEU A 107 -10.67 -14.93 -21.56
N ASN A 108 -10.32 -15.74 -22.57
CA ASN A 108 -10.22 -15.30 -23.96
C ASN A 108 -11.61 -15.10 -24.56
N GLY A 109 -11.87 -13.91 -25.12
CA GLY A 109 -13.13 -13.56 -25.75
C GLY A 109 -13.24 -12.06 -26.01
N GLU A 110 -14.18 -11.67 -26.88
CA GLU A 110 -14.49 -10.26 -27.12
C GLU A 110 -15.19 -9.65 -25.90
N PRO A 111 -14.83 -8.42 -25.50
CA PRO A 111 -15.45 -7.75 -24.37
C PRO A 111 -16.94 -7.51 -24.65
N ARG A 112 -17.82 -7.99 -23.76
CA ARG A 112 -19.27 -7.81 -23.89
C ARG A 112 -19.77 -6.44 -23.43
N ILE A 113 -18.90 -5.67 -22.77
CA ILE A 113 -19.23 -4.34 -22.26
C ILE A 113 -18.52 -3.23 -23.04
N GLN A 114 -19.30 -2.20 -23.35
CA GLN A 114 -18.78 -0.95 -23.90
C GLN A 114 -18.09 -0.12 -22.79
N ARG A 115 -17.46 0.97 -23.19
CA ARG A 115 -16.84 1.91 -22.25
C ARG A 115 -17.95 2.73 -21.60
N GLY A 116 -17.82 3.00 -20.30
CA GLY A 116 -18.84 3.72 -19.54
C GLY A 116 -18.86 3.35 -18.07
N ALA A 117 -19.89 3.81 -17.37
CA ALA A 117 -20.11 3.53 -15.96
C ALA A 117 -21.46 2.84 -15.78
N TYR A 118 -21.43 1.62 -15.25
CA TYR A 118 -22.57 0.72 -15.19
C TYR A 118 -22.87 0.31 -13.75
N LEU A 119 -24.15 0.10 -13.48
CA LEU A 119 -24.67 -0.41 -12.23
C LEU A 119 -25.24 -1.82 -12.45
N VAL A 120 -24.80 -2.77 -11.64
CA VAL A 120 -25.26 -4.16 -11.68
C VAL A 120 -25.78 -4.55 -10.30
N TYR A 121 -27.00 -5.07 -10.28
CA TYR A 121 -27.62 -5.57 -9.06
C TYR A 121 -27.41 -7.07 -8.89
N ALA A 122 -27.03 -7.48 -7.67
CA ALA A 122 -27.05 -8.87 -7.21
C ALA A 122 -26.42 -9.89 -8.20
N SER A 123 -25.19 -9.63 -8.61
CA SER A 123 -24.45 -10.49 -9.55
C SER A 123 -23.52 -11.46 -8.86
N THR A 124 -23.40 -12.68 -9.39
CA THR A 124 -22.35 -13.62 -8.96
C THR A 124 -21.01 -13.17 -9.53
N LEU A 125 -19.90 -13.51 -8.86
CA LEU A 125 -18.55 -13.30 -9.41
C LEU A 125 -18.40 -13.86 -10.83
N LYS A 126 -19.03 -15.00 -11.13
CA LYS A 126 -19.02 -15.59 -12.49
C LYS A 126 -19.66 -14.67 -13.53
N ASP A 127 -20.81 -14.09 -13.22
CA ASP A 127 -21.54 -13.20 -14.13
C ASP A 127 -20.70 -11.94 -14.40
N VAL A 128 -20.12 -11.37 -13.35
CA VAL A 128 -19.19 -10.23 -13.44
C VAL A 128 -18.01 -10.58 -14.35
N LEU A 129 -17.35 -11.72 -14.11
CA LEU A 129 -16.21 -12.17 -14.89
C LEU A 129 -16.55 -12.41 -16.37
N ASP A 130 -17.77 -12.83 -16.67
CA ASP A 130 -18.24 -13.12 -18.03
C ASP A 130 -18.45 -11.86 -18.89
N ILE A 131 -18.79 -10.74 -18.25
CA ILE A 131 -18.95 -9.45 -18.95
C ILE A 131 -17.60 -8.80 -19.23
N VAL A 132 -16.68 -8.91 -18.28
CA VAL A 132 -15.37 -8.23 -18.30
C VAL A 132 -14.28 -9.03 -19.03
N ARG A 133 -14.63 -10.15 -19.66
CA ARG A 133 -13.70 -10.99 -20.44
C ARG A 133 -12.92 -10.15 -21.47
N GLY A 134 -11.66 -10.53 -21.71
CA GLY A 134 -10.77 -9.82 -22.66
C GLY A 134 -10.25 -8.44 -22.20
N ARG A 135 -10.76 -7.89 -21.09
CA ARG A 135 -10.30 -6.61 -20.51
C ARG A 135 -9.24 -6.83 -19.42
N LYS A 136 -8.48 -5.77 -19.11
CA LYS A 136 -7.74 -5.72 -17.84
C LYS A 136 -8.75 -5.42 -16.75
N VAL A 137 -8.70 -6.11 -15.64
CA VAL A 137 -9.66 -5.89 -14.54
C VAL A 137 -8.89 -5.46 -13.29
N LEU A 138 -9.50 -4.62 -12.48
CA LEU A 138 -9.09 -4.31 -11.11
C LEU A 138 -10.33 -4.37 -10.21
N PHE A 139 -10.32 -5.27 -9.24
CA PHE A 139 -11.39 -5.35 -8.26
C PHE A 139 -11.12 -4.41 -7.09
N VAL A 140 -12.17 -3.78 -6.57
CA VAL A 140 -12.16 -3.03 -5.32
C VAL A 140 -13.24 -3.67 -4.47
N THR A 141 -12.84 -4.60 -3.60
CA THR A 141 -13.78 -5.48 -2.91
C THR A 141 -13.52 -5.54 -1.42
N ARG A 142 -14.56 -5.88 -0.66
CA ARG A 142 -14.44 -6.25 0.75
C ARG A 142 -14.04 -7.72 0.95
N HIS A 143 -14.24 -8.56 -0.08
CA HIS A 143 -14.11 -10.03 -0.03
C HIS A 143 -12.98 -10.56 -0.93
N PRO A 144 -11.71 -10.23 -0.65
CA PRO A 144 -10.58 -10.63 -1.49
C PRO A 144 -10.39 -12.15 -1.57
N GLU A 145 -10.88 -12.92 -0.60
CA GLU A 145 -10.85 -14.38 -0.56
C GLU A 145 -11.48 -15.02 -1.80
N LEU A 146 -12.52 -14.39 -2.37
CA LEU A 146 -13.19 -14.86 -3.59
C LEU A 146 -12.30 -14.72 -4.85
N LEU A 147 -11.30 -13.85 -4.78
CA LEU A 147 -10.45 -13.48 -5.91
C LEU A 147 -9.06 -14.15 -5.87
N GLN A 148 -8.60 -14.53 -4.68
CA GLN A 148 -7.27 -15.13 -4.47
C GLN A 148 -7.07 -16.41 -5.31
N GLY A 149 -8.09 -17.26 -5.43
CA GLY A 149 -8.02 -18.49 -6.23
C GLY A 149 -7.84 -18.27 -7.73
N SER A 150 -8.15 -17.07 -8.24
CA SER A 150 -8.11 -16.73 -9.67
C SER A 150 -6.96 -15.78 -10.05
N ASN A 151 -6.06 -15.46 -9.11
CA ASN A 151 -4.93 -14.54 -9.31
C ASN A 151 -5.34 -13.18 -9.90
N LEU A 152 -6.49 -12.66 -9.44
CA LEU A 152 -7.05 -11.39 -9.87
C LEU A 152 -6.49 -10.24 -9.04
N PRO A 153 -6.12 -9.12 -9.67
CA PRO A 153 -5.68 -7.94 -8.94
C PRO A 153 -6.87 -7.31 -8.20
N TYR A 154 -6.66 -6.98 -6.93
CA TYR A 154 -7.67 -6.37 -6.09
C TYR A 154 -7.08 -5.29 -5.18
N ILE A 155 -7.90 -4.29 -4.85
CA ILE A 155 -7.75 -3.42 -3.69
C ILE A 155 -8.73 -3.92 -2.63
N TRP A 156 -8.21 -4.24 -1.45
CA TRP A 156 -9.02 -4.73 -0.34
C TRP A 156 -9.49 -3.55 0.51
N VAL A 157 -10.80 -3.34 0.55
CA VAL A 157 -11.43 -2.32 1.39
C VAL A 157 -11.57 -2.87 2.81
N SER A 158 -10.65 -2.49 3.69
CA SER A 158 -10.56 -3.05 5.05
C SER A 158 -9.85 -2.12 6.03
N LYS A 159 -10.27 -2.17 7.29
CA LYS A 159 -9.58 -1.51 8.41
C LYS A 159 -8.30 -2.25 8.84
N ILE A 160 -8.15 -3.52 8.46
CA ILE A 160 -6.97 -4.33 8.80
C ILE A 160 -5.81 -3.90 7.90
N PRO A 161 -4.67 -3.42 8.44
CA PRO A 161 -3.51 -3.05 7.64
C PRO A 161 -2.93 -4.23 6.86
N SER A 162 -2.83 -4.08 5.53
CA SER A 162 -2.26 -5.06 4.62
C SER A 162 -1.74 -4.36 3.36
N ARG A 163 -0.92 -5.08 2.58
CA ARG A 163 -0.21 -4.55 1.41
C ARG A 163 -1.14 -3.92 0.37
N TYR A 164 -2.32 -4.50 0.15
CA TYR A 164 -3.34 -4.06 -0.82
C TYR A 164 -4.58 -3.43 -0.14
N SER A 165 -4.37 -3.01 1.10
CA SER A 165 -5.24 -2.52 2.17
C SER A 165 -5.92 -1.16 2.25
N VAL A 166 -6.87 -0.70 1.43
CA VAL A 166 -7.41 0.66 1.67
C VAL A 166 -8.44 0.69 2.80
N ASN A 167 -8.26 1.58 3.79
CA ASN A 167 -9.28 1.81 4.83
C ASN A 167 -10.53 2.44 4.18
N PRO A 168 -11.75 1.93 4.47
CA PRO A 168 -12.99 2.44 3.88
C PRO A 168 -13.22 3.94 4.11
N THR A 169 -12.71 4.53 5.19
CA THR A 169 -12.86 5.97 5.45
C THR A 169 -11.93 6.84 4.60
N ASN A 170 -10.91 6.24 3.99
CA ASN A 170 -9.92 6.92 3.17
C ASN A 170 -10.33 6.92 1.69
N LEU A 171 -11.52 7.44 1.38
CA LEU A 171 -12.04 7.52 0.00
C LEU A 171 -11.08 8.23 -0.97
N HIS A 172 -10.37 9.26 -0.50
CA HIS A 172 -9.36 9.98 -1.28
C HIS A 172 -8.18 9.09 -1.70
N ILE A 173 -7.72 8.19 -0.82
CA ILE A 173 -6.66 7.23 -1.14
C ILE A 173 -7.20 6.22 -2.15
N LEU A 174 -8.43 5.74 -1.95
CA LEU A 174 -9.04 4.79 -2.88
C LEU A 174 -9.15 5.38 -4.29
N LEU A 175 -9.61 6.63 -4.39
CA LEU A 175 -9.70 7.37 -5.64
C LEU A 175 -8.32 7.51 -6.30
N HIS A 176 -7.31 7.88 -5.51
CA HIS A 176 -5.93 8.01 -6.00
C HIS A 176 -5.37 6.68 -6.53
N GLU A 177 -5.49 5.59 -5.77
CA GLU A 177 -5.00 4.26 -6.16
C GLU A 177 -5.69 3.75 -7.44
N ILE A 178 -7.01 3.91 -7.54
CA ILE A 178 -7.75 3.53 -8.74
C ILE A 178 -7.29 4.41 -9.92
N SER A 179 -7.24 5.73 -9.73
CA SER A 179 -6.86 6.67 -10.80
C SER A 179 -5.48 6.37 -11.38
N LYS A 180 -4.50 6.01 -10.54
CA LYS A 180 -3.14 5.65 -10.97
C LYS A 180 -3.10 4.35 -11.78
N SER A 181 -4.03 3.45 -11.50
CA SER A 181 -4.06 2.09 -12.04
C SER A 181 -4.84 1.99 -13.36
N VAL A 182 -5.74 2.94 -13.64
CA VAL A 182 -6.63 2.89 -14.81
C VAL A 182 -5.95 3.30 -16.11
N ASP A 183 -6.20 2.49 -17.15
CA ASP A 183 -5.88 2.76 -18.56
C ASP A 183 -7.10 2.46 -19.46
N ARG A 184 -6.98 2.74 -20.76
CA ARG A 184 -8.07 2.62 -21.77
C ARG A 184 -8.70 1.22 -21.89
N ASN A 185 -8.08 0.16 -21.35
CA ASN A 185 -8.59 -1.21 -21.40
C ASN A 185 -8.90 -1.79 -20.01
N THR A 186 -8.90 -0.93 -18.98
CA THR A 186 -9.20 -1.33 -17.61
C THR A 186 -10.71 -1.28 -17.34
N VAL A 187 -11.22 -2.34 -16.71
CA VAL A 187 -12.52 -2.37 -16.05
C VAL A 187 -12.26 -2.34 -14.55
N ILE A 188 -12.78 -1.34 -13.85
CA ILE A 188 -12.82 -1.33 -12.39
C ILE A 188 -14.13 -1.97 -11.97
N VAL A 189 -14.04 -2.98 -11.10
CA VAL A 189 -15.20 -3.58 -10.46
C VAL A 189 -15.23 -3.11 -9.01
N LEU A 190 -16.19 -2.27 -8.64
CA LEU A 190 -16.41 -1.83 -7.26
C LEU A 190 -17.48 -2.72 -6.62
N ASP A 191 -17.04 -3.56 -5.69
CA ASP A 191 -17.82 -4.57 -4.96
C ASP A 191 -17.61 -4.38 -3.44
N ALA A 192 -17.90 -3.16 -2.99
CA ALA A 192 -17.75 -2.77 -1.59
C ALA A 192 -18.63 -1.56 -1.25
N LEU A 193 -19.64 -1.26 -2.09
CA LEU A 193 -20.35 0.01 -2.03
C LEU A 193 -21.06 0.20 -0.70
N GLU A 194 -21.74 -0.84 -0.24
CA GLU A 194 -22.48 -0.92 1.02
C GLU A 194 -21.55 -0.60 2.19
N TYR A 195 -20.34 -1.14 2.16
CA TYR A 195 -19.38 -0.89 3.22
C TYR A 195 -18.86 0.54 3.20
N LEU A 196 -18.59 1.09 2.02
CA LEU A 196 -18.19 2.49 1.89
C LEU A 196 -19.30 3.42 2.38
N ILE A 197 -20.57 3.12 2.07
CA ILE A 197 -21.73 3.90 2.54
C ILE A 197 -21.86 3.82 4.04
N LEU A 198 -21.75 2.61 4.62
CA LEU A 198 -21.83 2.41 6.06
C LEU A 198 -20.78 3.22 6.83
N GLU A 199 -19.57 3.32 6.30
CA GLU A 199 -18.45 3.99 6.98
C GLU A 199 -18.39 5.51 6.74
N ASN A 200 -18.94 6.02 5.63
CA ASN A 200 -18.78 7.43 5.21
C ASN A 200 -20.09 8.21 5.02
N GLY A 201 -21.22 7.51 4.99
CA GLY A 201 -22.52 8.04 4.58
C GLY A 201 -22.68 8.16 3.07
N PHE A 202 -23.91 7.97 2.59
CA PHE A 202 -24.25 7.93 1.16
C PHE A 202 -23.78 9.16 0.37
N LYS A 203 -24.00 10.38 0.91
CA LYS A 203 -23.63 11.63 0.23
C LYS A 203 -22.14 11.72 -0.06
N SER A 204 -21.30 11.28 0.87
CA SER A 204 -19.83 11.27 0.70
C SER A 204 -19.42 10.27 -0.36
N VAL A 205 -20.03 9.08 -0.34
CA VAL A 205 -19.77 8.02 -1.31
C VAL A 205 -20.25 8.41 -2.71
N MET A 206 -21.42 9.03 -2.85
CA MET A 206 -21.89 9.50 -4.15
C MET A 206 -20.94 10.51 -4.79
N LYS A 207 -20.42 11.49 -4.02
CA LYS A 207 -19.39 12.41 -4.53
C LYS A 207 -18.13 11.66 -5.00
N PHE A 208 -17.70 10.67 -4.22
CA PHE A 208 -16.58 9.81 -4.60
C PHE A 208 -16.88 9.04 -5.90
N LEU A 209 -18.06 8.44 -6.03
CA LEU A 209 -18.48 7.69 -7.21
C LEU A 209 -18.57 8.56 -8.46
N THR A 210 -19.15 9.75 -8.37
CA THR A 210 -19.22 10.70 -9.49
C THR A 210 -17.82 11.11 -9.93
N THR A 211 -16.94 11.44 -8.98
CA THR A 211 -15.54 11.79 -9.29
C THR A 211 -14.80 10.61 -9.93
N LEU A 212 -15.02 9.39 -9.41
CA LEU A 212 -14.42 8.18 -9.96
C LEU A 212 -14.92 7.91 -11.38
N LYS A 213 -16.22 8.05 -11.62
CA LYS A 213 -16.84 7.93 -12.95
C LYS A 213 -16.19 8.90 -13.93
N ASP A 214 -16.02 10.16 -13.57
CA ASP A 214 -15.40 11.17 -14.45
C ASP A 214 -13.98 10.77 -14.85
N ILE A 215 -13.15 10.36 -13.89
CA ILE A 215 -11.78 9.87 -14.13
C ILE A 215 -11.76 8.66 -15.08
N VAL A 216 -12.69 7.72 -14.88
CA VAL A 216 -12.77 6.49 -15.67
C VAL A 216 -13.19 6.79 -17.11
N ILE A 217 -14.20 7.63 -17.29
CA ILE A 217 -14.70 8.03 -18.60
C ILE A 217 -13.64 8.81 -19.36
N GLU A 218 -12.95 9.76 -18.71
CA GLU A 218 -11.84 10.52 -19.29
C GLU A 218 -10.75 9.58 -19.85
N LYS A 219 -10.42 8.54 -19.09
CA LYS A 219 -9.43 7.52 -19.48
C LYS A 219 -9.94 6.50 -20.49
N ASN A 220 -11.18 6.63 -20.98
CA ASN A 220 -11.83 5.66 -21.87
C ASN A 220 -11.87 4.23 -21.30
N ALA A 221 -11.97 4.13 -19.97
CA ALA A 221 -12.06 2.89 -19.22
C ALA A 221 -13.53 2.55 -18.90
N THR A 222 -13.76 1.48 -18.14
CA THR A 222 -15.10 1.08 -17.70
C THR A 222 -15.17 0.99 -16.17
N LEU A 223 -16.24 1.49 -15.57
CA LEU A 223 -16.57 1.33 -14.17
C LEU A 223 -17.80 0.43 -14.05
N LEU A 224 -17.69 -0.60 -13.23
CA LEU A 224 -18.78 -1.52 -12.93
C LEU A 224 -19.03 -1.46 -11.42
N LEU A 225 -20.19 -0.95 -11.04
CA LEU A 225 -20.65 -0.95 -9.65
C LEU A 225 -21.48 -2.20 -9.42
N VAL A 226 -21.02 -3.05 -8.50
CA VAL A 226 -21.76 -4.22 -8.03
C VAL A 226 -22.43 -3.84 -6.72
N VAL A 227 -23.76 -3.95 -6.68
CA VAL A 227 -24.56 -3.51 -5.55
C VAL A 227 -25.59 -4.57 -5.18
N GLU A 228 -25.74 -4.83 -3.90
CA GLU A 228 -26.83 -5.65 -3.39
C GLU A 228 -28.17 -4.91 -3.51
N LYS A 229 -29.17 -5.59 -4.08
CA LYS A 229 -30.49 -5.01 -4.40
C LYS A 229 -31.20 -4.35 -3.20
N ASN A 230 -30.93 -4.84 -1.99
CA ASN A 230 -31.60 -4.42 -0.77
C ASN A 230 -30.74 -3.50 0.12
N ALA A 231 -29.56 -3.09 -0.34
CA ALA A 231 -28.63 -2.33 0.48
C ALA A 231 -28.85 -0.81 0.46
N LEU A 232 -29.70 -0.32 -0.43
CA LEU A 232 -29.97 1.10 -0.63
C LEU A 232 -31.45 1.39 -0.41
N ASP A 233 -31.74 2.54 0.18
CA ASP A 233 -33.11 3.03 0.21
C ASP A 233 -33.57 3.48 -1.20
N GLU A 234 -34.87 3.74 -1.35
CA GLU A 234 -35.45 4.08 -2.66
C GLU A 234 -34.88 5.39 -3.24
N LYS A 235 -34.55 6.35 -2.38
CA LYS A 235 -34.00 7.64 -2.80
C LYS A 235 -32.53 7.51 -3.20
N GLU A 236 -31.75 6.77 -2.43
CA GLU A 236 -30.36 6.43 -2.71
C GLU A 236 -30.23 5.65 -4.02
N ARG A 237 -31.12 4.67 -4.22
CA ARG A 237 -31.21 3.91 -5.47
C ARG A 237 -31.50 4.82 -6.66
N ALA A 238 -32.53 5.67 -6.57
CA ALA A 238 -32.87 6.59 -7.65
C ALA A 238 -31.71 7.55 -8.01
N MET A 239 -30.96 8.03 -7.01
CA MET A 239 -29.76 8.85 -7.24
C MET A 239 -28.66 8.07 -7.97
N LEU A 240 -28.41 6.82 -7.58
CA LEU A 240 -27.45 5.96 -8.27
C LEU A 240 -27.86 5.64 -9.71
N GLU A 241 -29.10 5.22 -9.93
CA GLU A 241 -29.62 4.90 -11.27
C GLU A 241 -29.66 6.13 -12.20
N SER A 242 -29.80 7.33 -11.64
CA SER A 242 -29.71 8.57 -12.42
C SER A 242 -28.28 8.88 -12.90
N GLU A 243 -27.26 8.40 -12.17
CA GLU A 243 -25.85 8.64 -12.48
C GLU A 243 -25.21 7.49 -13.26
N PHE A 244 -25.68 6.26 -13.11
CA PHE A 244 -25.05 5.05 -13.66
C PHE A 244 -26.03 4.28 -14.53
N GLN A 245 -25.55 3.79 -15.67
CA GLN A 245 -26.40 3.00 -16.57
C GLN A 245 -26.65 1.61 -15.96
N VAL A 246 -27.92 1.30 -15.67
CA VAL A 246 -28.29 -0.03 -15.18
C VAL A 246 -28.04 -1.07 -16.26
N LEU A 247 -27.28 -2.10 -15.90
CA LEU A 247 -26.95 -3.22 -16.77
C LEU A 247 -27.59 -4.49 -16.20
N VAL A 248 -28.48 -5.08 -16.98
CA VAL A 248 -29.18 -6.32 -16.64
C VAL A 248 -28.35 -7.49 -17.15
N LEU A 249 -28.05 -8.44 -16.27
CA LEU A 249 -27.25 -9.65 -16.54
C LEU A 249 -28.09 -10.87 -16.82
#